data_AF-A0AAD6JVB4-F1
#
_entry.id   AF-A0AAD6JVB4-F1
#
_cell.length_a   1.000
_cell.length_b   1.000
_cell.length_c   1.000
_cell.angle_alpha   90.00
_cell.angle_beta   90.00
_cell.angle_gamma   90.00
#
_symmetry.space_group_name_H-M   'P 1'
#
loop_
_entity.id
_entity.type
_entity.pdbx_description
1 polymer ?
#
loop_
_entity_poly.entity_id
_entity_poly.type
_entity_poly.pdbx_seq_one_letter_code
_entity_poly.pdbx_strand_id
1 'polypeptide(L)'
;MGYFLRPKSSSNGISAIGLSVAVAFDPLTPRLVSVLTLSDQLEHFKEYIGKLKAIIGEENTTFTLTNSLFIVVASSDDIANTYFTLRARALQYDVPAYTDLMANSASSFVQELYELGARRIGVFSAPPVGCVPSQRTLAGGAERECAENLNEAAKVFNSKLSKKLDSLASSLPSGRFVYLDIYNPLLDLIQNPRKYGFQVADKGCCGTGTLEDWLTDNDCEWGRGRSHIRLLKIPTFCESLATDPLC
;
A
#
# COMPACT_ATOMS: atom_id res chain seq x y z
N MET A 1 -0.95 -1.01 11.84
CA MET A 1 -1.17 0.34 12.44
C MET A 1 -1.24 1.33 11.28
N GLY A 2 -2.40 1.92 10.99
CA GLY A 2 -2.50 2.96 9.96
C GLY A 2 -1.85 4.24 10.49
N TYR A 3 -0.95 4.85 9.72
CA TYR A 3 -0.26 6.07 10.13
C TYR A 3 -0.71 7.23 9.25
N PHE A 4 -1.24 8.27 9.89
CA PHE A 4 -1.43 9.58 9.25
C PHE A 4 -0.08 10.31 9.26
N LEU A 5 0.58 10.48 8.10
CA LEU A 5 1.80 11.29 8.05
C LEU A 5 1.41 12.75 8.22
N ARG A 6 1.98 13.40 9.25
CA ARG A 6 1.79 14.84 9.46
C ARG A 6 2.29 15.62 8.24
N PRO A 7 1.63 16.73 7.87
CA PRO A 7 2.12 17.59 6.81
C PRO A 7 3.53 18.08 7.16
N LYS A 8 4.46 17.97 6.20
CA LYS A 8 5.70 18.75 6.24
C LYS A 8 5.51 19.93 5.27
N SER A 9 5.57 21.13 5.83
CA SER A 9 5.74 22.35 5.05
C SER A 9 7.07 22.26 4.28
N SER A 10 6.99 22.31 2.95
CA SER A 10 8.15 22.58 2.09
C SER A 10 8.25 24.08 1.88
N SER A 11 9.47 24.62 1.89
CA SER A 11 9.77 26.03 1.60
C SER A 11 9.30 26.50 0.22
N ASN A 12 8.89 25.57 -0.66
CA ASN A 12 8.52 25.82 -2.06
C ASN A 12 7.00 25.80 -2.31
N GLY A 13 6.17 25.86 -1.26
CA GLY A 13 4.71 25.97 -1.40
C GLY A 13 3.96 24.68 -1.74
N ILE A 14 4.64 23.53 -1.76
CA ILE A 14 4.00 22.20 -1.90
C ILE A 14 3.80 21.61 -0.51
N SER A 15 2.56 21.59 -0.03
CA SER A 15 2.17 20.80 1.15
C SER A 15 1.97 19.34 0.73
N ALA A 16 2.94 18.47 1.01
CA ALA A 16 2.74 17.04 0.85
C ALA A 16 1.99 16.49 2.09
N ILE A 17 0.67 16.32 1.99
CA ILE A 17 -0.08 15.48 2.92
C ILE A 17 -0.06 14.06 2.36
N GLY A 18 0.97 13.30 2.71
CA GLY A 18 1.03 11.87 2.41
C GLY A 18 0.10 11.12 3.37
N LEU A 19 -1.17 11.00 3.04
CA LEU A 19 -2.01 10.02 3.71
C LEU A 19 -1.54 8.64 3.24
N SER A 20 -1.13 7.74 4.14
CA SER A 20 -0.90 6.32 3.86
C SER A 20 -2.03 5.54 4.50
N VAL A 21 -3.15 5.42 3.80
CA VAL A 21 -4.23 4.53 4.23
C VAL A 21 -4.00 3.17 3.61
N ALA A 22 -3.79 2.17 4.46
CA ALA A 22 -4.65 1.00 4.53
C ALA A 22 -3.90 -0.20 5.13
N VAL A 23 -4.68 -1.06 5.77
CA VAL A 23 -4.24 -2.41 6.10
C VAL A 23 -4.76 -3.40 5.05
N ALA A 24 -5.97 -3.13 4.52
CA ALA A 24 -6.72 -4.04 3.67
C ALA A 24 -7.90 -3.35 2.96
N PHE A 25 -8.30 -3.87 1.79
CA PHE A 25 -9.51 -3.51 1.07
C PHE A 25 -10.72 -4.38 1.48
N ASP A 26 -10.51 -5.62 1.94
CA ASP A 26 -11.60 -6.44 2.49
C ASP A 26 -11.93 -5.96 3.92
N PRO A 27 -13.19 -5.57 4.22
CA PRO A 27 -13.59 -5.15 5.57
C PRO A 27 -13.44 -6.23 6.65
N LEU A 28 -13.31 -7.51 6.28
CA LEU A 28 -13.08 -8.61 7.21
C LEU A 28 -11.64 -8.65 7.71
N THR A 29 -10.65 -8.38 6.85
CA THR A 29 -9.23 -8.41 7.19
C THR A 29 -8.89 -7.59 8.44
N PRO A 30 -9.26 -6.30 8.57
CA PRO A 30 -8.94 -5.51 9.75
C PRO A 30 -9.61 -6.03 11.03
N ARG A 31 -10.75 -6.74 10.92
CA ARG A 31 -11.42 -7.36 12.07
C ARG A 31 -10.69 -8.60 12.57
N LEU A 32 -10.08 -9.37 11.66
CA LEU A 32 -9.33 -10.58 12.01
C LEU A 32 -8.07 -10.24 12.82
N VAL A 33 -7.44 -9.10 12.54
CA VAL A 33 -6.20 -8.66 13.21
C VAL A 33 -6.39 -7.46 14.14
N SER A 34 -7.63 -7.07 14.43
CA SER A 34 -8.00 -5.98 15.36
C SER A 34 -7.31 -4.62 15.07
N VAL A 35 -7.40 -4.16 13.82
CA VAL A 35 -6.83 -2.89 13.36
C VAL A 35 -7.88 -1.99 12.71
N LEU A 36 -7.52 -0.73 12.46
CA LEU A 36 -8.40 0.25 11.83
C LEU A 36 -8.83 -0.17 10.42
N THR A 37 -10.12 -0.04 10.14
CA THR A 37 -10.71 -0.26 8.83
C THR A 37 -10.44 0.93 7.88
N LEU A 38 -10.78 0.78 6.59
CA LEU A 38 -10.78 1.91 5.65
C LEU A 38 -11.75 3.00 6.09
N SER A 39 -12.93 2.61 6.60
CA SER A 39 -13.95 3.55 7.09
C SER A 39 -13.47 4.34 8.30
N ASP A 40 -12.76 3.69 9.25
CA ASP A 40 -12.17 4.40 10.39
C ASP A 40 -11.13 5.42 9.93
N GLN A 41 -10.31 5.06 8.93
CA GLN A 41 -9.30 5.96 8.39
C GLN A 41 -9.91 7.14 7.62
N LEU A 42 -11.04 6.95 6.94
CA LEU A 42 -11.81 8.03 6.35
C LEU A 42 -12.41 8.95 7.41
N GLU A 43 -12.90 8.40 8.52
CA GLU A 43 -13.44 9.22 9.61
C GLU A 43 -12.34 10.06 10.27
N HIS A 44 -11.18 9.46 10.55
CA HIS A 44 -10.02 10.22 11.02
C HIS A 44 -9.57 11.29 10.02
N PHE A 45 -9.67 11.02 8.73
CA PHE A 45 -9.37 12.02 7.71
C PHE A 45 -10.38 13.18 7.71
N LYS A 46 -11.68 12.90 7.87
CA LYS A 46 -12.71 13.95 8.03
C LYS A 46 -12.48 14.80 9.27
N GLU A 47 -12.17 14.18 10.40
CA GLU A 47 -11.80 14.89 11.63
C GLU A 47 -10.57 15.79 11.41
N TYR A 48 -9.56 15.28 10.69
CA TYR A 48 -8.37 16.04 10.35
C TYR A 48 -8.71 17.24 9.45
N ILE A 49 -9.55 17.06 8.43
CA ILE A 49 -10.05 18.16 7.59
C ILE A 49 -10.74 19.21 8.47
N GLY A 50 -11.59 18.80 9.43
CA GLY A 50 -12.25 19.72 10.36
C GLY A 50 -11.25 20.54 11.19
N LYS A 51 -10.21 19.89 11.72
CA LYS A 51 -9.11 20.57 12.45
C LYS A 51 -8.35 21.52 11.54
N LEU A 52 -8.06 21.12 10.30
CA LEU A 52 -7.36 21.94 9.32
C LEU A 52 -8.19 23.19 8.99
N LYS A 53 -9.49 23.05 8.75
CA LYS A 53 -10.42 24.18 8.54
C LYS A 53 -10.40 25.17 9.69
N ALA A 54 -10.37 24.68 10.94
CA ALA A 54 -10.32 25.55 12.12
C ALA A 54 -9.00 26.33 12.25
N ILE A 55 -7.89 25.79 11.76
CA ILE A 55 -6.56 26.41 11.88
C ILE A 55 -6.27 27.38 10.72
N ILE A 56 -6.52 26.97 9.47
CA ILE A 56 -6.11 27.73 8.28
C ILE A 56 -7.28 28.32 7.48
N GLY A 57 -8.53 28.06 7.88
CA GLY A 57 -9.73 28.48 7.17
C GLY A 57 -10.11 27.54 6.03
N GLU A 58 -11.32 27.72 5.49
CA GLU A 58 -11.92 26.83 4.49
C GLU A 58 -11.22 26.88 3.13
N GLU A 59 -10.89 28.10 2.65
CA GLU A 59 -10.22 28.30 1.36
C GLU A 59 -8.84 27.65 1.33
N ASN A 60 -8.01 27.92 2.33
CA ASN A 60 -6.67 27.33 2.43
C ASN A 60 -6.72 25.81 2.65
N THR A 61 -7.75 25.30 3.34
CA THR A 61 -7.96 23.85 3.47
C THR A 61 -8.25 23.22 2.10
N THR A 62 -9.17 23.81 1.35
CA THR A 62 -9.51 23.35 -0.01
C THR A 62 -8.29 23.37 -0.93
N PHE A 63 -7.51 24.47 -0.88
CA PHE A 63 -6.25 24.58 -1.61
C PHE A 63 -5.25 23.48 -1.21
N THR A 64 -5.11 23.23 0.09
CA THR A 64 -4.20 22.19 0.62
C THR A 64 -4.60 20.80 0.15
N LEU A 65 -5.88 20.43 0.24
CA LEU A 65 -6.38 19.12 -0.17
C LEU A 65 -6.24 18.91 -1.68
N THR A 66 -6.55 19.94 -2.48
CA THR A 66 -6.45 19.88 -3.94
C THR A 66 -5.00 19.69 -4.42
N ASN A 67 -4.03 20.28 -3.71
CA ASN A 67 -2.62 20.24 -4.11
C ASN A 67 -1.79 19.15 -3.42
N SER A 68 -2.37 18.43 -2.45
CA SER A 68 -1.70 17.32 -1.76
C SER A 68 -1.74 16.02 -2.56
N LEU A 69 -0.75 15.16 -2.33
CA LEU A 69 -0.67 13.81 -2.89
C LEU A 69 -1.10 12.77 -1.85
N PHE A 70 -2.18 12.04 -2.14
CA PHE A 70 -2.71 10.98 -1.30
C PHE A 70 -2.21 9.63 -1.81
N ILE A 71 -1.80 8.76 -0.90
CA ILE A 71 -1.19 7.48 -1.22
C ILE A 71 -1.98 6.34 -0.56
N VAL A 72 -2.51 5.43 -1.35
CA VAL A 72 -3.27 4.28 -0.86
C VAL A 72 -2.41 3.03 -0.99
N VAL A 73 -2.19 2.34 0.12
CA VAL A 73 -1.39 1.11 0.20
C VAL A 73 -2.23 0.06 0.93
N ALA A 74 -2.90 -0.80 0.18
CA ALA A 74 -3.59 -1.98 0.70
C ALA A 74 -3.51 -3.09 -0.33
N SER A 75 -3.59 -4.35 0.13
CA SER A 75 -3.92 -5.56 -0.64
C SER A 75 -3.21 -6.81 -0.10
N SER A 76 -1.99 -6.64 0.43
CA SER A 76 -1.14 -7.77 0.83
C SER A 76 -1.81 -8.65 1.89
N ASP A 77 -2.41 -8.03 2.92
CA ASP A 77 -3.05 -8.77 4.01
C ASP A 77 -4.36 -9.46 3.59
N ASP A 78 -5.09 -8.90 2.62
CA ASP A 78 -6.29 -9.53 2.05
C ASP A 78 -5.92 -10.85 1.36
N ILE A 79 -4.88 -10.81 0.53
CA ILE A 79 -4.40 -11.99 -0.21
C ILE A 79 -3.75 -12.97 0.77
N ALA A 80 -2.71 -12.55 1.49
CA ALA A 80 -1.91 -13.43 2.34
C ALA A 80 -2.72 -14.00 3.51
N ASN A 81 -3.29 -13.12 4.34
CA ASN A 81 -3.83 -13.52 5.63
C ASN A 81 -5.28 -13.97 5.48
N THR A 82 -6.14 -13.14 4.90
CA THR A 82 -7.59 -13.39 4.88
C THR A 82 -7.98 -14.50 3.91
N TYR A 83 -7.47 -14.47 2.68
CA TYR A 83 -7.87 -15.42 1.64
C TYR A 83 -7.07 -16.73 1.67
N PHE A 84 -5.74 -16.68 1.66
CA PHE A 84 -4.92 -17.89 1.54
C PHE A 84 -4.61 -18.56 2.89
N THR A 85 -4.16 -17.80 3.90
CA THR A 85 -3.74 -18.39 5.20
C THR A 85 -4.93 -18.79 6.05
N LEU A 86 -5.83 -17.86 6.38
CA LEU A 86 -7.00 -18.11 7.24
C LEU A 86 -8.16 -18.76 6.49
N ARG A 87 -8.16 -18.70 5.16
CA ARG A 87 -9.24 -19.21 4.29
C ARG A 87 -10.62 -18.63 4.64
N ALA A 88 -10.68 -17.48 5.30
CA ALA A 88 -11.90 -16.87 5.83
C ALA A 88 -12.89 -16.47 4.72
N ARG A 89 -12.38 -16.26 3.50
CA ARG A 89 -13.14 -15.92 2.31
C ARG A 89 -13.18 -17.02 1.24
N ALA A 90 -12.35 -18.05 1.37
CA ALA A 90 -12.13 -19.06 0.33
C ALA A 90 -13.36 -19.98 0.08
N LEU A 91 -14.33 -20.02 1.00
CA LEU A 91 -15.60 -20.73 0.80
C LEU A 91 -16.69 -19.86 0.16
N GLN A 92 -16.50 -18.53 0.17
CA GLN A 92 -17.48 -17.56 -0.35
C GLN A 92 -17.08 -17.05 -1.73
N TYR A 93 -15.77 -16.97 -2.00
CA TYR A 93 -15.21 -16.40 -3.21
C TYR A 93 -14.14 -17.33 -3.77
N ASP A 94 -14.12 -17.49 -5.08
CA ASP A 94 -12.91 -17.88 -5.79
C ASP A 94 -11.98 -16.66 -5.97
N VAL A 95 -10.77 -16.89 -6.50
CA VAL A 95 -9.76 -15.82 -6.63
C VAL A 95 -10.27 -14.68 -7.52
N PRO A 96 -10.87 -14.93 -8.70
CA PRO A 96 -11.49 -13.87 -9.49
C PRO A 96 -12.54 -13.07 -8.70
N ALA A 97 -13.53 -13.71 -8.07
CA ALA A 97 -14.57 -12.97 -7.35
C ALA A 97 -14.02 -12.21 -6.14
N TYR A 98 -13.03 -12.76 -5.45
CA TYR A 98 -12.40 -12.09 -4.30
C TYR A 98 -11.63 -10.84 -4.74
N THR A 99 -10.88 -10.93 -5.83
CA THR A 99 -10.15 -9.78 -6.39
C THR A 99 -11.09 -8.72 -6.98
N ASP A 100 -12.31 -9.09 -7.39
CA ASP A 100 -13.37 -8.11 -7.73
C ASP A 100 -13.84 -7.35 -6.49
N LEU A 101 -14.07 -8.05 -5.36
CA LEU A 101 -14.42 -7.40 -4.09
C LEU A 101 -13.35 -6.39 -3.67
N MET A 102 -12.08 -6.79 -3.72
CA MET A 102 -10.95 -5.92 -3.38
C MET A 102 -10.88 -4.70 -4.32
N ALA A 103 -10.97 -4.91 -5.63
CA ALA A 103 -10.85 -3.81 -6.61
C ALA A 103 -12.05 -2.84 -6.55
N ASN A 104 -13.25 -3.35 -6.28
CA ASN A 104 -14.43 -2.52 -6.04
C ASN A 104 -14.28 -1.69 -4.77
N SER A 105 -13.81 -2.30 -3.67
CA SER A 105 -13.54 -1.58 -2.41
C SER A 105 -12.48 -0.49 -2.60
N ALA A 106 -11.39 -0.79 -3.31
CA ALA A 106 -10.38 0.20 -3.68
C ALA A 106 -10.97 1.37 -4.47
N SER A 107 -11.79 1.07 -5.48
CA SER A 107 -12.46 2.09 -6.30
C SER A 107 -13.37 2.98 -5.47
N SER A 108 -14.20 2.41 -4.59
CA SER A 108 -15.08 3.17 -3.69
C SER A 108 -14.29 4.06 -2.75
N PHE A 109 -13.21 3.53 -2.15
CA PHE A 109 -12.36 4.29 -1.24
C PHE A 109 -11.71 5.50 -1.93
N VAL A 110 -11.21 5.32 -3.15
CA VAL A 110 -10.64 6.42 -3.96
C VAL A 110 -11.71 7.48 -4.28
N GLN A 111 -12.93 7.05 -4.58
CA GLN A 111 -14.04 7.97 -4.81
C GLN A 111 -14.38 8.78 -3.55
N GLU A 112 -14.43 8.14 -2.37
CA GLU A 112 -14.68 8.84 -1.10
C GLU A 112 -13.58 9.86 -0.78
N LEU A 113 -12.30 9.52 -1.01
CA LEU A 113 -11.20 10.49 -0.89
C LEU A 113 -11.39 11.68 -1.84
N TYR A 114 -11.81 11.42 -3.08
CA TYR A 114 -12.10 12.46 -4.06
C TYR A 114 -13.26 13.36 -3.62
N GLU A 115 -14.33 12.79 -3.08
CA GLU A 115 -15.47 13.53 -2.52
C GLU A 115 -15.05 14.42 -1.34
N LEU A 116 -14.03 14.01 -0.58
CA LEU A 116 -13.43 14.79 0.52
C LEU A 116 -12.43 15.87 0.05
N GLY A 117 -12.24 16.05 -1.25
CA GLY A 117 -11.40 17.12 -1.82
C GLY A 117 -10.01 16.68 -2.29
N ALA A 118 -9.66 15.40 -2.17
CA ALA A 118 -8.43 14.88 -2.76
C ALA A 118 -8.50 14.93 -4.29
N ARG A 119 -7.43 15.39 -4.95
CA ARG A 119 -7.37 15.45 -6.42
C ARG A 119 -6.21 14.69 -7.01
N ARG A 120 -5.16 14.38 -6.24
CA ARG A 120 -3.99 13.61 -6.69
C ARG A 120 -3.85 12.37 -5.81
N ILE A 121 -4.23 11.21 -6.34
CA ILE A 121 -4.29 9.97 -5.58
C ILE A 121 -3.46 8.90 -6.29
N GLY A 122 -2.42 8.41 -5.63
CA GLY A 122 -1.67 7.23 -6.08
C GLY A 122 -2.13 6.00 -5.32
N VAL A 123 -2.39 4.90 -6.01
CA VAL A 123 -2.76 3.62 -5.39
C VAL A 123 -1.76 2.55 -5.77
N PHE A 124 -1.14 1.96 -4.76
CA PHE A 124 -0.16 0.89 -4.94
C PHE A 124 -0.80 -0.42 -5.37
N SER A 125 -0.13 -1.09 -6.29
CA SER A 125 -0.42 -2.47 -6.64
C SER A 125 -0.14 -3.41 -5.46
N ALA A 126 -0.72 -4.60 -5.47
CA ALA A 126 -0.24 -5.69 -4.65
C ALA A 126 1.21 -6.05 -5.04
N PRO A 127 2.10 -6.29 -4.06
CA PRO A 127 3.45 -6.80 -4.32
C PRO A 127 3.41 -8.29 -4.70
N PRO A 128 4.56 -8.93 -5.00
CA PRO A 128 4.64 -10.40 -5.12
C PRO A 128 4.43 -11.07 -3.75
N VAL A 129 3.18 -11.17 -3.31
CA VAL A 129 2.78 -11.66 -1.98
C VAL A 129 3.22 -13.10 -1.74
N GLY A 130 3.32 -13.95 -2.76
CA GLY A 130 3.83 -15.31 -2.60
C GLY A 130 5.30 -15.37 -2.17
N CYS A 131 6.06 -14.28 -2.37
CA CYS A 131 7.49 -14.23 -2.12
C CYS A 131 7.88 -13.62 -0.77
N VAL A 132 6.94 -13.12 0.04
CA VAL A 132 7.28 -12.65 1.41
C VAL A 132 7.73 -13.83 2.27
N PRO A 133 8.68 -13.64 3.20
CA PRO A 133 9.28 -14.77 3.95
C PRO A 133 8.26 -15.64 4.70
N SER A 134 7.20 -15.04 5.27
CA SER A 134 6.12 -15.78 5.93
C SER A 134 5.37 -16.69 4.96
N GLN A 135 5.06 -16.20 3.76
CA GLN A 135 4.32 -16.98 2.75
C GLN A 135 5.19 -18.06 2.11
N ARG A 136 6.50 -17.82 1.95
CA ARG A 136 7.47 -18.87 1.58
C ARG A 136 7.48 -20.01 2.60
N THR A 137 7.42 -19.69 3.89
CA THR A 137 7.41 -20.71 4.94
C THR A 137 6.09 -21.46 5.03
N LEU A 138 4.96 -20.77 4.85
CA LEU A 138 3.62 -21.38 4.98
C LEU A 138 3.16 -22.12 3.71
N ALA A 139 3.56 -21.65 2.54
CA ALA A 139 3.01 -22.11 1.26
C ALA A 139 4.08 -22.40 0.19
N GLY A 140 5.37 -22.15 0.44
CA GLY A 140 6.48 -22.37 -0.49
C GLY A 140 7.08 -23.77 -0.50
N GLY A 141 6.48 -24.72 0.21
CA GLY A 141 6.97 -26.10 0.32
C GLY A 141 8.30 -26.22 1.08
N ALA A 142 8.98 -27.37 0.94
CA ALA A 142 10.23 -27.66 1.65
C ALA A 142 11.36 -26.70 1.27
N GLU A 143 11.40 -26.27 0.01
CA GLU A 143 12.41 -25.35 -0.53
C GLU A 143 12.10 -23.86 -0.26
N ARG A 144 10.95 -23.55 0.35
CA ARG A 144 10.51 -22.17 0.66
C ARG A 144 10.51 -21.26 -0.57
N GLU A 145 10.06 -21.79 -1.70
CA GLU A 145 9.89 -21.04 -2.94
C GLU A 145 8.77 -20.00 -2.82
N CYS A 146 8.66 -19.11 -3.81
CA CYS A 146 7.50 -18.22 -3.87
C CYS A 146 6.22 -19.05 -4.09
N ALA A 147 5.17 -18.75 -3.35
CA ALA A 147 3.87 -19.37 -3.54
C ALA A 147 3.16 -18.76 -4.76
N GLU A 148 3.23 -19.41 -5.91
CA GLU A 148 2.76 -18.86 -7.18
C GLU A 148 1.25 -18.58 -7.22
N ASN A 149 0.43 -19.37 -6.52
CA ASN A 149 -1.00 -19.12 -6.40
C ASN A 149 -1.32 -17.75 -5.75
N LEU A 150 -0.52 -17.31 -4.78
CA LEU A 150 -0.66 -15.97 -4.17
C LEU A 150 -0.21 -14.88 -5.15
N ASN A 151 0.87 -15.12 -5.89
CA ASN A 151 1.38 -14.20 -6.91
C ASN A 151 0.38 -14.01 -8.06
N GLU A 152 -0.28 -15.08 -8.50
CA GLU A 152 -1.33 -15.00 -9.53
C GLU A 152 -2.54 -14.21 -9.03
N ALA A 153 -2.99 -14.42 -7.78
CA ALA A 153 -4.05 -13.61 -7.19
C ALA A 153 -3.68 -12.11 -7.15
N ALA A 154 -2.44 -11.79 -6.79
CA ALA A 154 -1.92 -10.41 -6.81
C ALA A 154 -1.94 -9.82 -8.23
N LYS A 155 -1.50 -10.56 -9.26
CA LYS A 155 -1.55 -10.11 -10.66
C LYS A 155 -2.97 -9.86 -11.15
N VAL A 156 -3.91 -10.76 -10.82
CA VAL A 156 -5.33 -10.59 -11.19
C VAL A 156 -5.92 -9.34 -10.52
N PHE A 157 -5.67 -9.15 -9.22
CA PHE A 157 -6.07 -7.93 -8.51
C PHE A 157 -5.47 -6.68 -9.15
N ASN A 158 -4.17 -6.68 -9.43
CA ASN A 158 -3.45 -5.54 -10.02
C ASN A 158 -4.03 -5.13 -11.38
N SER A 159 -4.35 -6.10 -12.24
CA SER A 159 -5.00 -5.85 -13.53
C SER A 159 -6.37 -5.19 -13.36
N LYS A 160 -7.17 -5.64 -12.38
CA LYS A 160 -8.49 -5.08 -12.08
C LYS A 160 -8.38 -3.68 -11.48
N LEU A 161 -7.44 -3.47 -10.56
CA LEU A 161 -7.18 -2.18 -9.94
C LEU A 161 -6.82 -1.12 -10.98
N SER A 162 -5.89 -1.41 -11.89
CA SER A 162 -5.52 -0.48 -12.97
C SER A 162 -6.75 -0.04 -13.77
N LYS A 163 -7.58 -0.99 -14.21
CA LYS A 163 -8.81 -0.70 -14.96
C LYS A 163 -9.81 0.15 -14.17
N LYS A 164 -9.94 -0.08 -12.86
CA LYS A 164 -10.80 0.74 -11.99
C LYS A 164 -10.29 2.17 -11.90
N LEU A 165 -8.99 2.37 -11.74
CA LEU A 165 -8.39 3.70 -11.68
C LEU A 165 -8.51 4.44 -13.02
N ASP A 166 -8.32 3.76 -14.15
CA ASP A 166 -8.53 4.33 -15.49
C ASP A 166 -10.00 4.77 -15.67
N SER A 167 -10.95 3.96 -15.19
CA SER A 167 -12.37 4.29 -15.21
C SER A 167 -12.69 5.51 -14.34
N LEU A 168 -12.08 5.63 -13.16
CA LEU A 168 -12.25 6.78 -12.27
C LEU A 168 -11.64 8.05 -12.87
N ALA A 169 -10.48 7.96 -13.50
CA ALA A 169 -9.86 9.08 -14.21
C ALA A 169 -10.73 9.62 -15.33
N SER A 170 -11.51 8.74 -15.97
CA SER A 170 -12.46 9.12 -17.03
C SER A 170 -13.77 9.71 -16.48
N SER A 171 -14.20 9.35 -15.27
CA SER A 171 -15.50 9.74 -14.71
C SER A 171 -15.44 10.91 -13.71
N LEU A 172 -14.29 11.14 -13.08
CA LEU A 172 -14.13 12.15 -12.03
C LEU A 172 -13.30 13.34 -12.54
N PRO A 173 -13.95 14.47 -12.90
CA PRO A 173 -13.26 15.60 -13.50
C PRO A 173 -12.25 16.24 -12.54
N SER A 174 -11.11 16.70 -13.06
CA SER A 174 -10.02 17.29 -12.26
C SER A 174 -9.35 16.33 -11.26
N GLY A 175 -9.73 15.05 -11.24
CA GLY A 175 -9.06 14.01 -10.49
C GLY A 175 -7.89 13.41 -11.29
N ARG A 176 -6.77 13.17 -10.62
CA ARG A 176 -5.62 12.41 -11.14
C ARG A 176 -5.44 11.19 -10.26
N PHE A 177 -5.73 10.01 -10.82
CA PHE A 177 -5.60 8.73 -10.15
C PHE A 177 -4.52 7.93 -10.84
N VAL A 178 -3.49 7.53 -10.09
CA VAL A 178 -2.31 6.87 -10.65
C VAL A 178 -2.18 5.49 -10.06
N TYR A 179 -2.12 4.49 -10.94
CA TYR A 179 -1.73 3.14 -10.58
C TYR A 179 -0.21 3.09 -10.35
N LEU A 180 0.22 2.69 -9.14
CA LEU A 180 1.62 2.64 -8.75
C LEU A 180 2.08 1.18 -8.72
N ASP A 181 2.78 0.74 -9.76
CA ASP A 181 3.30 -0.62 -9.86
C ASP A 181 4.51 -0.84 -8.94
N ILE A 182 4.30 -1.61 -7.87
CA ILE A 182 5.38 -2.14 -7.03
C ILE A 182 5.62 -3.63 -7.24
N TYR A 183 4.78 -4.31 -8.01
CA TYR A 183 4.92 -5.74 -8.22
C TYR A 183 6.21 -6.05 -8.97
N ASN A 184 6.40 -5.44 -10.15
CA ASN A 184 7.54 -5.74 -11.01
C ASN A 184 8.89 -5.31 -10.42
N PRO A 185 9.04 -4.09 -9.85
CA PRO A 185 10.30 -3.68 -9.24
C PRO A 185 10.70 -4.55 -8.05
N LEU A 186 9.74 -4.95 -7.20
CA LEU A 186 10.03 -5.82 -6.07
C LEU A 186 10.35 -7.24 -6.52
N LEU A 187 9.68 -7.76 -7.54
CA LEU A 187 9.99 -9.06 -8.10
C LEU A 187 11.42 -9.09 -8.69
N ASP A 188 11.83 -8.06 -9.44
CA ASP A 188 13.19 -7.97 -9.97
C ASP A 188 14.23 -7.90 -8.84
N LEU A 189 13.94 -7.18 -7.75
CA LEU A 189 14.81 -7.15 -6.57
C LEU A 189 14.94 -8.53 -5.93
N ILE A 190 13.83 -9.26 -5.77
CA ILE A 190 13.82 -10.60 -5.17
C ILE A 190 14.58 -11.60 -6.03
N GLN A 191 14.44 -11.52 -7.36
CA GLN A 191 15.11 -12.42 -8.30
C GLN A 191 16.58 -12.05 -8.53
N ASN A 192 16.92 -10.76 -8.45
CA ASN A 192 18.25 -10.23 -8.73
C ASN A 192 18.81 -9.39 -7.57
N PRO A 193 18.88 -9.90 -6.33
CA PRO A 193 19.20 -9.07 -5.15
C PRO A 193 20.58 -8.41 -5.24
N ARG A 194 21.56 -9.10 -5.84
CA ARG A 194 22.93 -8.58 -6.03
C ARG A 194 22.98 -7.34 -6.91
N LYS A 195 22.09 -7.21 -7.91
CA LYS A 195 21.97 -6.01 -8.76
C LYS A 195 21.63 -4.77 -7.93
N TYR A 196 20.93 -4.96 -6.82
CA TYR A 196 20.47 -3.93 -5.91
C TYR A 196 21.33 -3.82 -4.63
N GLY A 197 22.42 -4.58 -4.54
CA GLY A 197 23.32 -4.58 -3.37
C GLY A 197 22.85 -5.42 -2.19
N PHE A 198 21.81 -6.25 -2.37
CA PHE A 198 21.34 -7.19 -1.34
C PHE A 198 22.02 -8.55 -1.49
N GLN A 199 22.35 -9.18 -0.36
CA GLN A 199 22.91 -10.54 -0.32
C GLN A 199 21.82 -11.60 -0.11
N VAL A 200 20.75 -11.25 0.59
CA VAL A 200 19.66 -12.12 1.01
C VAL A 200 18.34 -11.42 0.70
N ALA A 201 17.39 -12.12 0.09
CA ALA A 201 16.07 -11.60 -0.28
C ALA A 201 14.91 -12.57 0.02
N ASP A 202 15.21 -13.71 0.64
CA ASP A 202 14.29 -14.82 0.90
C ASP A 202 14.11 -15.12 2.41
N LYS A 203 14.72 -14.30 3.27
CA LYS A 203 14.63 -14.38 4.74
C LYS A 203 14.36 -13.00 5.31
N GLY A 204 13.52 -12.88 6.32
CA GLY A 204 13.38 -11.61 7.03
C GLY A 204 14.54 -11.32 7.95
N CYS A 205 14.63 -10.03 8.31
CA CYS A 205 15.72 -9.49 9.10
C CYS A 205 15.48 -9.58 10.61
N CYS A 206 14.22 -9.60 11.04
CA CYS A 206 13.80 -9.74 12.45
C CYS A 206 13.04 -11.07 12.62
N GLY A 207 13.03 -11.64 13.81
CA GLY A 207 12.42 -12.94 14.12
C GLY A 207 13.28 -14.13 13.71
N THR A 208 12.64 -15.28 13.44
CA THR A 208 13.35 -16.51 13.04
C THR A 208 13.90 -16.47 11.61
N GLY A 209 13.58 -15.42 10.84
CA GLY A 209 13.80 -15.35 9.39
C GLY A 209 12.90 -16.30 8.58
N THR A 210 11.91 -16.92 9.24
CA THR A 210 10.94 -17.85 8.64
C THR A 210 9.49 -17.43 8.87
N LEU A 211 9.16 -16.91 10.04
CA LEU A 211 7.87 -16.29 10.34
C LEU A 211 8.17 -14.92 10.94
N GLU A 212 7.77 -13.85 10.25
CA GLU A 212 7.81 -12.51 10.80
C GLU A 212 6.37 -12.07 11.03
N ASP A 213 5.99 -11.96 12.31
CA ASP A 213 4.82 -11.20 12.73
C ASP A 213 5.33 -10.10 13.67
N TRP A 214 4.84 -8.87 13.48
CA TRP A 214 5.24 -7.67 14.24
C TRP A 214 5.01 -7.83 15.75
N LEU A 215 4.26 -8.85 16.16
CA LEU A 215 3.98 -9.21 17.54
C LEU A 215 5.13 -9.88 18.29
N THR A 216 6.20 -10.33 17.61
CA THR A 216 7.19 -11.24 18.24
C THR A 216 8.60 -10.71 18.41
N ASP A 217 8.95 -9.50 18.00
CA ASP A 217 10.34 -9.06 18.12
C ASP A 217 10.53 -7.63 18.63
N ASN A 218 10.93 -7.53 19.89
CA ASN A 218 11.39 -6.29 20.54
C ASN A 218 12.89 -6.05 20.33
N ASP A 219 13.64 -6.96 19.69
CA ASP A 219 15.10 -6.91 19.59
C ASP A 219 15.60 -6.67 18.17
N CYS A 220 14.89 -5.86 17.38
CA CYS A 220 15.44 -5.37 16.12
C CYS A 220 16.28 -4.10 16.35
N GLU A 221 17.51 -4.27 16.86
CA GLU A 221 18.57 -3.27 16.62
C GLU A 221 18.87 -3.26 15.12
N TRP A 222 18.35 -2.25 14.42
CA TRP A 222 18.83 -1.83 13.10
C TRP A 222 20.36 -1.69 13.18
N GLY A 223 21.08 -2.66 12.60
CA GLY A 223 22.47 -2.96 12.91
C GLY A 223 23.36 -1.73 13.11
N ARG A 224 23.91 -1.59 14.33
CA ARG A 224 25.16 -0.84 14.58
C ARG A 224 26.34 -1.63 14.00
N GLY A 225 26.36 -1.80 12.68
CA GLY A 225 27.49 -2.31 11.91
C GLY A 225 27.81 -1.32 10.81
N ARG A 226 29.01 -0.73 10.84
CA ARG A 226 29.47 0.24 9.84
C ARG A 226 29.56 -0.39 8.45
N SER A 227 28.46 -0.30 7.70
CA SER A 227 28.45 -0.31 6.24
C SER A 227 27.01 -0.02 5.81
N HIS A 228 26.80 1.17 5.25
CA HIS A 228 25.54 1.74 4.82
C HIS A 228 24.49 0.73 4.29
N ILE A 229 23.64 0.21 5.17
CA ILE A 229 22.33 -0.33 4.78
C ILE A 229 21.46 0.89 4.49
N ARG A 230 21.42 1.28 3.21
CA ARG A 230 20.36 2.15 2.75
C ARG A 230 19.08 1.35 2.96
N LEU A 231 18.17 1.88 3.79
CA LEU A 231 16.72 1.70 3.60
C LEU A 231 16.44 1.68 2.10
N LEU A 232 15.39 1.00 1.66
CA LEU A 232 14.75 1.27 0.37
C LEU A 232 14.42 2.78 0.27
N LYS A 233 15.44 3.61 0.02
CA LYS A 233 15.32 4.76 -0.84
C LYS A 233 14.97 4.09 -2.14
N ILE A 234 13.68 4.06 -2.45
CA ILE A 234 13.22 4.04 -3.83
C ILE A 234 13.49 5.47 -4.30
N PRO A 235 14.72 5.81 -4.74
CA PRO A 235 15.09 7.21 -4.98
C PRO A 235 14.35 7.72 -6.22
N THR A 236 14.01 6.79 -7.13
CA THR A 236 13.40 7.04 -8.42
C THR A 236 11.91 7.32 -8.37
N PHE A 237 11.18 6.98 -7.30
CA PHE A 237 9.72 7.12 -7.30
C PHE A 237 9.24 8.51 -6.88
N CYS A 238 9.89 9.13 -5.88
CA CYS A 238 9.64 10.53 -5.55
C CYS A 238 10.23 11.51 -6.57
N GLU A 239 11.35 11.15 -7.23
CA GLU A 239 11.95 11.99 -8.28
C GLU A 239 11.10 11.98 -9.56
N SER A 240 10.56 10.82 -9.97
CA SER A 240 9.69 10.72 -11.16
C SER A 240 8.40 11.54 -11.05
N LEU A 241 7.79 11.64 -9.86
CA LEU A 241 6.60 12.46 -9.64
C LEU A 241 6.90 13.96 -9.58
N ALA A 242 8.16 14.35 -9.37
CA ALA A 242 8.58 15.75 -9.27
C ALA A 242 9.15 16.32 -10.58
N THR A 243 9.50 15.48 -11.56
CA THR A 243 10.21 15.92 -12.79
C THR A 243 9.46 15.69 -14.10
N ASP A 244 8.22 15.21 -14.09
CA ASP A 244 7.45 15.03 -15.33
C ASP A 244 6.82 16.36 -15.80
N PRO A 245 7.24 16.93 -16.95
CA PRO A 245 6.68 18.18 -17.47
C PRO A 245 5.27 18.02 -18.07
N LEU A 246 4.71 16.80 -18.10
CA LEU A 246 3.37 16.50 -18.59
C LEU A 246 2.36 16.21 -17.47
N CYS A 247 2.69 16.53 -16.21
CA CYS A 247 1.76 16.57 -15.08
C CYS A 247 1.67 17.96 -14.43
#